data_AF-A0A913Y4K3-F1
#
_entry.id   AF-A0A913Y4K3-F1
#
_cell.length_a   1.000
_cell.length_b   1.000
_cell.length_c   1.000
_cell.angle_alpha   90.00
_cell.angle_beta   90.00
_cell.angle_gamma   90.00
#
_symmetry.space_group_name_H-M   'P 1'
#
loop_
_entity.id
_entity.type
_entity.pdbx_description
1 polymer ?
#
loop_
_entity_poly.entity_id
_entity_poly.type
_entity_poly.pdbx_seq_one_letter_code
_entity_poly.pdbx_strand_id
1 'polypeptide(L)'
;KEPKNVDTLSHAGFTKTKEALMERVAHQCIIIQYILELAKQLHSDPKATVPSFFTKIVRAKSDFPEYMEAFNDELTSFKKRVKERAEARIEKAMKEAEEEERQARLGPGGLDPVEVFESLPKVKMFTSNF
;
A
#
# COMPACT_ATOMS: atom_id res chain seq x y z
N LYS A 1 23.78 -23.58 -3.47
CA LYS A 1 23.78 -22.16 -3.91
C LYS A 1 22.77 -22.08 -5.05
N GLU A 2 21.52 -21.76 -4.77
CA GLU A 2 20.45 -21.71 -5.78
C GLU A 2 20.68 -20.54 -6.76
N PRO A 3 20.30 -20.68 -8.04
CA PRO A 3 20.45 -19.62 -9.02
C PRO A 3 19.35 -18.57 -8.82
N LYS A 4 19.74 -17.34 -8.45
CA LYS A 4 18.83 -16.18 -8.46
C LYS A 4 18.61 -15.77 -9.92
N ASN A 5 17.43 -16.10 -10.47
CA ASN A 5 17.06 -15.78 -11.85
C ASN A 5 17.10 -14.26 -12.11
N VAL A 6 17.58 -13.85 -13.28
CA VAL A 6 17.82 -12.44 -13.70
C VAL A 6 16.54 -11.60 -13.63
N ASP A 7 15.37 -12.23 -13.82
CA ASP A 7 14.05 -11.60 -13.73
C ASP A 7 13.68 -11.16 -12.30
N THR A 8 14.19 -11.85 -11.28
CA THR A 8 13.96 -11.46 -9.87
C THR A 8 14.79 -10.22 -9.49
N LEU A 9 15.96 -10.04 -10.11
CA LEU A 9 16.85 -8.90 -9.90
C LEU A 9 16.31 -7.62 -10.57
N SER A 10 15.72 -7.72 -11.76
CA SER A 10 15.11 -6.56 -12.45
C SER A 10 13.82 -6.11 -11.74
N HIS A 11 12.99 -7.04 -11.29
CA HIS A 11 11.78 -6.72 -10.52
C HIS A 11 12.12 -6.09 -9.17
N ALA A 12 13.11 -6.63 -8.45
CA ALA A 12 13.55 -6.09 -7.16
C ALA A 12 14.23 -4.71 -7.28
N GLY A 13 14.96 -4.45 -8.36
CA GLY A 13 15.55 -3.12 -8.63
C GLY A 13 14.49 -2.06 -8.92
N PHE A 14 13.44 -2.44 -9.66
CA PHE A 14 12.33 -1.56 -10.02
C PHE A 14 11.43 -1.23 -8.81
N THR A 15 11.13 -2.21 -7.95
CA THR A 15 10.35 -1.99 -6.73
C THR A 15 11.07 -1.07 -5.76
N LYS A 16 12.37 -1.29 -5.52
CA LYS A 16 13.19 -0.45 -4.64
C LYS A 16 13.24 1.01 -5.08
N THR A 17 13.29 1.26 -6.39
CA THR A 17 13.29 2.62 -6.96
C THR A 17 11.96 3.33 -6.73
N LYS A 18 10.84 2.62 -6.88
CA LYS A 18 9.50 3.16 -6.62
C LYS A 18 9.26 3.44 -5.14
N GLU A 19 9.77 2.60 -4.25
CA GLU A 19 9.70 2.83 -2.80
C GLU A 19 10.48 4.09 -2.40
N ALA A 20 11.71 4.25 -2.88
CA ALA A 20 12.50 5.46 -2.63
C ALA A 20 11.80 6.73 -3.15
N LEU A 21 11.17 6.65 -4.32
CA LEU A 21 10.36 7.75 -4.86
C LEU A 21 9.14 8.04 -3.97
N MET A 22 8.42 7.01 -3.53
CA MET A 22 7.28 7.14 -2.62
C MET A 22 7.70 7.84 -1.33
N GLU A 23 8.84 7.47 -0.75
CA GLU A 23 9.36 8.12 0.47
C GLU A 23 9.65 9.61 0.24
N ARG A 24 10.29 9.96 -0.88
CA ARG A 24 10.57 11.35 -1.22
C ARG A 24 9.29 12.16 -1.39
N VAL A 25 8.30 11.62 -2.11
CA VAL A 25 7.01 12.29 -2.34
C VAL A 25 6.23 12.41 -1.03
N ALA A 26 6.22 11.37 -0.20
CA ALA A 26 5.58 11.39 1.12
C ALA A 26 6.14 12.52 2.00
N HIS A 27 7.47 12.65 2.06
CA HIS A 27 8.12 13.72 2.81
C HIS A 27 7.68 15.11 2.34
N GLN A 28 7.64 15.35 1.02
CA GLN A 28 7.17 16.63 0.48
C GLN A 28 5.67 16.86 0.74
N CYS A 29 4.86 15.80 0.72
CA CYS A 29 3.44 15.88 1.03
C CYS A 29 3.20 16.32 2.48
N ILE A 30 3.96 15.79 3.45
CA ILE A 30 3.87 16.24 4.84
C ILE A 30 4.33 17.70 4.97
N ILE A 31 5.41 18.10 4.30
CA ILE A 31 5.85 19.51 4.30
C ILE A 31 4.73 20.45 3.85
N ILE A 32 4.05 20.12 2.73
CA ILE A 32 2.95 20.94 2.22
C ILE A 32 1.79 20.98 3.21
N GLN A 33 1.46 19.86 3.86
CA GLN A 33 0.41 19.83 4.89
C GLN A 33 0.74 20.75 6.06
N TYR A 34 1.99 20.75 6.53
CA TYR A 34 2.43 21.66 7.60
C TYR A 34 2.43 23.13 7.17
N ILE A 35 2.81 23.44 5.93
CA ILE A 35 2.72 24.81 5.38
C ILE A 35 1.26 25.29 5.40
N LEU A 36 0.33 24.44 4.96
CA LEU A 36 -1.10 24.73 4.99
C LEU A 36 -1.60 24.92 6.43
N GLU A 37 -1.14 24.11 7.37
CA GLU A 37 -1.51 24.23 8.77
C GLU A 37 -0.98 25.52 9.41
N LEU A 38 0.28 25.87 9.12
CA LEU A 38 0.87 27.14 9.53
C LEU A 38 0.10 28.34 8.95
N ALA A 39 -0.35 28.24 7.69
CA ALA A 39 -1.14 29.28 7.04
C ALA A 39 -2.49 29.50 7.74
N LYS A 40 -3.16 28.42 8.15
CA LYS A 40 -4.40 28.50 8.95
C LYS A 40 -4.16 29.17 10.29
N GLN A 41 -3.09 28.79 11.00
CA GLN A 41 -2.75 29.37 12.31
C GLN A 41 -2.45 30.87 12.22
N LEU A 42 -1.82 31.31 11.14
CA LEU A 42 -1.45 32.71 10.92
C LEU A 42 -2.51 33.53 10.18
N HIS A 43 -3.65 32.93 9.81
CA HIS A 43 -4.68 33.55 8.97
C HIS A 43 -4.11 34.23 7.71
N SER A 44 -3.11 33.61 7.09
CA SER A 44 -2.35 34.16 5.96
C SER A 44 -2.41 33.23 4.75
N ASP A 45 -2.08 33.76 3.58
CA ASP A 45 -2.02 32.95 2.36
C ASP A 45 -0.89 31.90 2.47
N PRO A 46 -1.15 30.61 2.17
CA PRO A 46 -0.15 29.56 2.26
C PRO A 46 1.12 29.81 1.44
N LYS A 47 1.04 30.55 0.33
CA LYS A 47 2.22 30.91 -0.47
C LYS A 47 3.11 31.89 0.28
N ALA A 48 2.51 32.79 1.07
CA ALA A 48 3.24 33.76 1.88
C ALA A 48 3.90 33.13 3.11
N THR A 49 3.41 31.97 3.58
CA THR A 49 3.98 31.28 4.76
C THR A 49 5.15 30.36 4.44
N VAL A 50 5.41 30.04 3.16
CA VAL A 50 6.49 29.13 2.74
C VAL A 50 7.87 29.54 3.29
N PRO A 51 8.33 30.80 3.16
CA PRO A 51 9.64 31.17 3.68
C PRO A 51 9.72 31.04 5.21
N SER A 52 8.66 31.46 5.92
CA SER A 52 8.58 31.38 7.37
C SER A 52 8.59 29.93 7.87
N PHE A 53 7.92 29.03 7.16
CA PHE A 53 7.94 27.60 7.47
C PHE A 53 9.37 27.05 7.43
N PHE A 54 10.12 27.34 6.36
CA PHE A 54 11.49 26.82 6.21
C PHE A 54 12.46 27.42 7.24
N THR A 55 12.30 28.69 7.63
CA THR A 55 13.06 29.25 8.75
C THR A 55 12.77 28.53 10.06
N LYS A 56 11.48 28.23 10.34
CA LYS A 56 11.06 27.54 11.56
C LYS A 56 11.54 26.09 11.60
N ILE A 57 11.43 25.33 10.50
CA ILE A 57 11.84 23.91 10.49
C ILE A 57 13.36 23.74 10.60
N VAL A 58 14.16 24.66 10.04
CA VAL A 58 15.62 24.63 10.20
C VAL A 58 16.00 24.85 11.66
N ARG A 59 15.36 25.82 12.35
CA ARG A 59 15.54 26.01 13.78
C ARG A 59 15.06 24.81 14.59
N ALA A 60 13.89 24.26 14.27
CA ALA A 60 13.33 23.11 14.98
C ALA A 60 14.25 21.88 14.92
N LYS A 61 14.98 21.67 13.82
CA LYS A 61 15.97 20.60 13.71
C LYS A 61 17.11 20.69 14.72
N SER A 62 17.46 21.89 15.17
CA SER A 62 18.57 22.11 16.11
C SER A 62 18.07 22.38 17.53
N ASP A 63 16.96 23.08 17.67
CA ASP A 63 16.52 23.68 18.93
C ASP A 63 15.35 22.92 19.58
N PHE A 64 14.59 22.12 18.80
CA PHE A 64 13.34 21.47 19.25
C PHE A 64 13.22 20.04 18.71
N PRO A 65 13.97 19.06 19.26
CA PRO A 65 13.99 17.69 18.76
C PRO A 65 12.61 17.02 18.78
N GLU A 66 11.74 17.37 19.73
CA GLU A 66 10.37 16.82 19.86
C GLU A 66 9.49 17.20 18.66
N TYR A 67 9.71 18.39 18.07
CA TYR A 67 9.00 18.80 16.87
C TYR A 67 9.37 17.92 15.66
N MET A 68 10.65 17.56 15.55
CA MET A 68 11.13 16.69 14.49
C MET A 68 10.69 15.24 14.68
N GLU A 69 10.57 14.79 15.93
CA GLU A 69 10.00 13.47 16.28
C GLU A 69 8.55 13.39 15.80
N ALA A 70 7.70 14.35 16.18
CA ALA A 70 6.31 14.39 15.73
C ALA A 70 6.19 14.43 14.19
N PHE A 71 7.05 15.20 13.51
CA PHE A 71 7.10 15.22 12.05
C PHE A 71 7.44 13.85 11.45
N ASN A 72 8.41 13.14 12.03
CA ASN A 72 8.83 11.81 11.58
C ASN A 72 7.77 10.74 11.86
N ASP A 73 7.06 10.83 12.97
CA ASP A 73 5.94 9.96 13.32
C ASP A 73 4.78 10.13 12.34
N GLU A 74 4.45 11.38 12.01
CA GLU A 74 3.42 11.68 11.02
C GLU A 74 3.82 11.19 9.63
N LEU A 75 5.08 11.38 9.23
CA LEU A 75 5.62 10.85 7.98
C LEU A 75 5.56 9.32 7.94
N THR A 76 5.91 8.64 9.03
CA THR A 76 5.86 7.17 9.13
C THR A 76 4.42 6.68 9.03
N SER A 77 3.51 7.34 9.74
CA SER A 77 2.07 7.05 9.69
C SER A 77 1.49 7.27 8.29
N PHE A 78 1.90 8.33 7.60
CA PHE A 78 1.48 8.60 6.23
C PHE A 78 1.99 7.52 5.26
N LYS A 79 3.28 7.15 5.34
CA LYS A 79 3.85 6.06 4.52
C LYS A 79 3.11 4.75 4.74
N LYS A 80 2.78 4.41 5.99
CA LYS A 80 1.99 3.22 6.32
C LYS A 80 0.63 3.23 5.61
N ARG A 81 -0.13 4.33 5.73
CA ARG A 81 -1.43 4.46 5.04
C ARG A 81 -1.33 4.38 3.52
N VAL A 82 -0.26 4.91 2.94
CA VAL A 82 -0.02 4.82 1.49
C VAL A 82 0.19 3.36 1.07
N LYS A 83 0.98 2.59 1.83
CA LYS A 83 1.21 1.17 1.58
C LYS A 83 -0.07 0.35 1.73
N GLU A 84 -0.80 0.53 2.83
CA GLU A 84 -2.07 -0.16 3.08
C GLU A 84 -3.09 0.09 1.96
N ARG A 85 -3.17 1.33 1.46
CA ARG A 85 -4.05 1.66 0.32
C ARG A 85 -3.57 1.05 -0.98
N ALA A 86 -2.27 0.92 -1.19
CA ALA A 86 -1.73 0.24 -2.36
C ALA A 86 -2.04 -1.26 -2.31
N GLU A 87 -1.82 -1.90 -1.16
CA GLU A 87 -2.13 -3.31 -0.90
C GLU A 87 -3.63 -3.59 -1.09
N ALA A 88 -4.51 -2.79 -0.49
CA ALA A 88 -5.96 -2.94 -0.65
C ALA A 88 -6.42 -2.80 -2.11
N ARG A 89 -5.76 -1.96 -2.91
CA ARG A 89 -6.04 -1.84 -4.36
C ARG A 89 -5.59 -3.06 -5.15
N ILE A 90 -4.44 -3.64 -4.79
CA ILE A 90 -3.92 -4.85 -5.41
C ILE A 90 -4.82 -6.04 -5.04
N GLU A 91 -5.14 -6.21 -3.76
CA GLU A 91 -6.03 -7.27 -3.28
C GLU A 91 -7.40 -7.22 -3.96
N LYS A 92 -7.99 -6.03 -4.06
CA LYS A 92 -9.25 -5.83 -4.78
C LYS A 92 -9.15 -6.26 -6.25
N ALA A 93 -8.09 -5.83 -6.95
CA ALA A 93 -7.88 -6.19 -8.34
C ALA A 93 -7.63 -7.69 -8.53
N MET A 94 -6.90 -8.33 -7.61
CA MET A 94 -6.67 -9.78 -7.62
C MET A 94 -7.98 -10.55 -7.41
N LYS A 95 -8.81 -10.14 -6.46
CA LYS A 95 -10.11 -10.77 -6.20
C LYS A 95 -11.07 -10.62 -7.37
N GLU A 96 -11.09 -9.45 -8.02
CA GLU A 96 -11.89 -9.22 -9.23
C GLU A 96 -11.42 -10.13 -10.38
N ALA A 97 -10.11 -10.29 -10.58
CA ALA A 97 -9.56 -11.19 -11.58
C ALA A 97 -9.87 -12.67 -11.28
N GLU A 98 -9.77 -13.10 -10.02
CA GLU A 98 -10.10 -14.46 -9.60
C GLU A 98 -11.58 -14.78 -9.81
N GLU A 99 -12.48 -13.82 -9.53
CA GLU A 99 -13.90 -14.00 -9.79
C GLU A 99 -14.19 -14.05 -11.29
N GLU A 100 -13.52 -13.26 -12.12
CA GLU A 100 -13.66 -13.33 -13.58
C GLU A 100 -13.22 -14.70 -14.12
N GLU A 101 -12.08 -15.22 -13.64
CA GLU A 101 -11.64 -16.58 -13.96
C GLU A 101 -12.60 -17.65 -13.44
N ARG A 102 -13.22 -17.42 -12.27
CA ARG A 102 -14.25 -18.30 -11.69
C ARG A 102 -15.50 -18.33 -12.55
N GLN A 103 -15.99 -17.18 -12.98
CA GLN A 103 -17.13 -17.07 -13.87
C GLN A 103 -16.86 -17.76 -15.21
N ALA A 104 -15.64 -17.63 -15.76
CA ALA A 104 -15.27 -18.27 -17.02
C ALA A 104 -15.21 -19.81 -16.96
N ARG A 105 -14.99 -20.39 -15.78
CA ARG A 105 -14.95 -21.87 -15.57
C ARG A 105 -16.28 -22.47 -15.11
N LEU A 106 -17.32 -21.66 -14.87
CA LEU A 106 -18.64 -22.18 -14.49
C LEU A 106 -19.23 -23.04 -15.62
N GLY A 107 -19.76 -24.20 -15.25
CA GLY A 107 -20.50 -25.06 -16.17
C GLY A 107 -21.90 -24.51 -16.50
N PRO A 108 -22.65 -25.17 -17.40
CA PRO A 108 -23.98 -24.73 -17.84
C PRO A 108 -25.04 -24.56 -16.73
N GLY A 109 -24.79 -25.10 -15.52
CA GLY A 109 -25.63 -24.91 -14.33
C GLY A 109 -25.16 -23.81 -13.36
N GLY A 110 -24.15 -23.01 -13.73
CA GLY A 110 -23.58 -21.97 -12.86
C GLY A 110 -22.77 -22.51 -11.68
N LEU A 111 -22.36 -23.79 -11.73
CA LEU A 111 -21.54 -24.44 -10.70
C LEU A 111 -20.08 -24.52 -11.16
N ASP A 112 -19.16 -24.26 -10.23
CA ASP A 112 -17.72 -24.44 -10.44
C ASP A 112 -17.37 -25.93 -10.26
N PRO A 113 -16.81 -26.61 -11.28
CA PRO A 113 -16.43 -28.03 -11.19
C PRO A 113 -15.47 -28.33 -10.03
N VAL A 114 -14.59 -27.38 -9.66
CA VAL A 114 -13.61 -27.55 -8.58
C VAL A 114 -14.30 -27.50 -7.22
N GLU A 115 -15.16 -26.51 -6.99
CA GLU A 115 -15.93 -26.40 -5.73
C GLU A 115 -16.86 -27.60 -5.54
N VAL A 116 -17.50 -28.06 -6.63
CA VAL A 116 -18.31 -29.28 -6.60
C VAL A 116 -17.44 -30.44 -6.15
N PHE A 117 -16.30 -30.68 -6.80
CA PHE A 117 -15.40 -31.79 -6.47
C PHE A 117 -14.89 -31.74 -5.01
N GLU A 118 -14.55 -30.55 -4.49
CA GLU A 118 -14.09 -30.38 -3.11
C GLU A 118 -15.20 -30.54 -2.06
N SER A 119 -16.44 -30.16 -2.41
CA SER A 119 -17.61 -30.34 -1.56
C SER A 119 -18.11 -31.78 -1.49
N LEU A 120 -17.65 -32.65 -2.40
CA LEU A 120 -18.05 -34.05 -2.40
C LEU A 120 -17.52 -34.76 -1.15
N PRO A 121 -18.36 -35.58 -0.49
CA PRO A 121 -17.92 -36.37 0.65
C PRO A 121 -16.78 -37.33 0.24
N LYS A 122 -15.73 -37.37 1.08
CA LYS A 122 -14.59 -38.27 0.91
C LYS A 122 -15.01 -39.72 1.14
N VAL A 123 -15.46 -40.36 0.05
CA VAL A 123 -15.74 -41.79 -0.14
C VAL A 123 -17.01 -42.31 0.54
N LYS A 124 -17.96 -42.78 -0.28
CA LYS A 124 -18.46 -44.17 -0.27
C LYS A 124 -18.85 -44.58 -1.70
N MET A 125 -17.84 -44.85 -2.55
CA MET A 125 -18.03 -45.82 -3.63
C MET A 125 -18.35 -47.15 -2.94
N PHE A 126 -19.63 -47.50 -2.90
CA PHE A 126 -20.22 -48.79 -2.57
C PHE A 126 -19.31 -49.79 -1.83
N THR A 127 -19.31 -49.75 -0.50
CA THR A 127 -19.22 -51.00 0.28
C THR A 127 -20.65 -51.54 0.40
N SER A 128 -21.13 -52.23 -0.62
CA SER A 128 -22.29 -53.12 -0.48
C SER A 128 -21.78 -54.55 -0.45
N ASN A 129 -21.70 -55.10 0.76
CA ASN A 129 -21.77 -56.54 0.97
C ASN A 129 -23.14 -57.01 0.45
N PHE A 130 -23.19 -57.71 -0.66
CA PHE A 130 -24.19 -58.74 -0.97
C PHE A 130 -23.70 -59.61 -2.13
#